data_AF-A0AAE5CE24-F1
#
_entry.id   AF-A0AAE5CE24-F1
#
_cell.length_a   1.000
_cell.length_b   1.000
_cell.length_c   1.000
_cell.angle_alpha   90.00
_cell.angle_beta   90.00
_cell.angle_gamma   90.00
#
_symmetry.space_group_name_H-M   'P 1'
#
loop_
_entity.id
_entity.type
_entity.pdbx_description
1 polymer ?
#
loop_
_entity_poly.entity_id
_entity_poly.type
_entity_poly.pdbx_seq_one_letter_code
_entity_poly.pdbx_strand_id
1 'polypeptide(L)'
;MSELSGRQRLETPRGTRGLRFHIDVEAVGRVSENIARFLGTGRYLLIQTVIVIVWVALNVFAVRLQWDPYPFILLNLAFSTQAAYAAPLILLAQNRQENRDRVSLEEDRARAAQTKADTEFLARELAALRLAVGEVATRDYLRRELDDIRQMLTDLAERESGRDDDEPRPTTPKPRTRK
;
A
#
# COMPACT_ATOMS: atom_id res chain seq x y z
N MET A 1 -3.70 -66.62 -12.61
CA MET A 1 -2.50 -65.95 -12.05
C MET A 1 -1.62 -65.63 -13.24
N SER A 2 -1.96 -64.56 -13.96
CA SER A 2 -1.47 -64.29 -15.30
C SER A 2 -1.41 -62.78 -15.51
N GLU A 3 -0.23 -62.30 -15.90
CA GLU A 3 -0.03 -61.14 -16.79
C GLU A 3 -0.62 -59.79 -16.32
N LEU A 4 0.05 -59.12 -15.37
CA LEU A 4 0.03 -57.65 -15.31
C LEU A 4 1.33 -57.15 -15.95
N SER A 5 1.25 -57.10 -17.28
CA SER A 5 2.23 -56.52 -18.19
C SER A 5 2.74 -55.16 -17.71
N GLY A 6 4.04 -54.96 -17.90
CA GLY A 6 4.82 -53.85 -17.37
C GLY A 6 4.32 -52.49 -17.83
N ARG A 7 3.67 -51.76 -16.92
CA ARG A 7 3.55 -50.30 -17.03
C ARG A 7 4.87 -49.67 -16.56
N GLN A 8 5.88 -49.71 -17.43
CA GLN A 8 7.05 -48.87 -17.33
C GLN A 8 6.59 -47.41 -17.29
N ARG A 9 6.64 -46.80 -16.11
CA ARG A 9 6.39 -45.37 -15.91
C ARG A 9 7.48 -44.58 -16.63
N LEU A 10 7.14 -44.10 -17.83
CA LEU A 10 7.96 -43.26 -18.71
C LEU A 10 7.83 -41.75 -18.42
N GLU A 11 7.42 -41.36 -17.21
CA GLU A 11 7.10 -39.96 -16.88
C GLU A 11 8.13 -39.27 -15.97
N THR A 12 9.35 -39.80 -15.84
CA THR A 12 10.42 -39.06 -15.16
C THR A 12 11.25 -38.36 -16.23
N PRO A 13 11.10 -37.04 -16.43
CA PRO A 13 12.01 -36.32 -17.31
C PRO A 13 13.42 -36.54 -16.76
N ARG A 14 14.25 -37.25 -17.53
CA ARG A 14 15.68 -37.38 -17.26
C ARG A 14 16.24 -35.98 -17.20
N GLY A 15 16.54 -35.52 -15.99
CA GLY A 15 17.13 -34.21 -15.76
C GLY A 15 18.45 -34.13 -16.50
N THR A 16 18.45 -33.39 -17.61
CA THR A 16 19.66 -32.93 -18.27
C THR A 16 20.49 -32.23 -17.21
N ARG A 17 21.60 -32.83 -16.80
CA ARG A 17 22.63 -32.17 -15.97
C ARG A 17 23.27 -31.07 -16.82
N GLY A 18 22.54 -30.00 -17.06
CA GLY A 18 23.14 -28.75 -17.52
C GLY A 18 23.99 -28.20 -16.38
N LEU A 19 25.18 -27.70 -16.70
CA LEU A 19 25.96 -26.87 -15.78
C LEU A 19 25.07 -25.71 -15.31
N ARG A 20 24.45 -25.85 -14.13
CA ARG A 20 23.78 -24.75 -13.46
C ARG A 20 24.88 -23.87 -12.89
N PHE A 21 25.32 -22.88 -13.67
CA PHE A 21 26.05 -21.75 -13.14
C PHE A 21 25.14 -21.07 -12.12
N HIS A 22 25.39 -21.31 -10.83
CA HIS A 22 24.68 -20.65 -9.74
C HIS A 22 25.26 -19.24 -9.63
N ILE A 23 24.77 -18.34 -10.46
CA ILE A 23 25.06 -16.91 -10.33
C ILE A 23 24.35 -16.45 -9.07
N ASP A 24 25.13 -16.10 -8.06
CA ASP A 24 24.63 -15.63 -6.77
C ASP A 24 23.94 -14.27 -6.96
N VAL A 25 22.62 -14.32 -7.12
CA VAL A 25 21.76 -13.16 -7.42
C VAL A 25 21.91 -12.07 -6.34
N GLU A 26 22.22 -12.47 -5.11
CA GLU A 26 22.45 -11.58 -3.97
C GLU A 26 23.75 -10.77 -4.15
N ALA A 27 24.82 -11.41 -4.59
CA ALA A 27 26.11 -10.77 -4.83
C ALA A 27 26.04 -9.79 -6.01
N VAL A 28 25.40 -10.21 -7.10
CA VAL A 28 25.12 -9.34 -8.25
C VAL A 28 24.21 -8.18 -7.83
N GLY A 29 23.23 -8.44 -6.96
CA GLY A 29 22.34 -7.45 -6.38
C GLY A 29 23.08 -6.29 -5.70
N ARG A 30 24.03 -6.60 -4.82
CA ARG A 30 24.83 -5.59 -4.11
C ARG A 30 25.76 -4.82 -5.05
N VAL A 31 26.40 -5.51 -6.00
CA VAL A 31 27.31 -4.88 -6.97
C VAL A 31 26.55 -3.90 -7.87
N SER A 32 25.40 -4.31 -8.40
CA SER A 32 24.58 -3.45 -9.26
C SER A 32 24.01 -2.24 -8.51
N GLU A 33 23.72 -2.34 -7.22
CA GLU A 33 23.29 -1.18 -6.41
C GLU A 33 24.41 -0.14 -6.25
N ASN A 34 25.65 -0.59 -6.04
CA ASN A 34 26.80 0.31 -5.99
C ASN A 34 27.07 0.97 -7.35
N ILE A 35 26.98 0.19 -8.44
CA ILE A 35 27.15 0.69 -9.81
C ILE A 35 26.07 1.71 -10.17
N ALA A 36 24.80 1.45 -9.82
CA ALA A 36 23.69 2.36 -10.08
C ALA A 36 23.89 3.72 -9.37
N ARG A 37 24.28 3.70 -8.08
CA ARG A 37 24.59 4.92 -7.34
C ARG A 37 25.79 5.67 -7.91
N PHE A 38 26.79 4.95 -8.39
CA PHE A 38 27.99 5.55 -8.98
C PHE A 38 27.72 6.19 -10.35
N LEU A 39 27.02 5.47 -11.25
CA LEU A 39 26.66 5.95 -12.59
C LEU A 39 25.62 7.08 -12.57
N GLY A 40 24.71 7.08 -11.57
CA GLY A 40 23.71 8.14 -11.41
C GLY A 40 24.27 9.46 -10.86
N THR A 41 25.53 9.48 -10.41
CA THR A 41 26.17 10.69 -9.87
C THR A 41 27.04 11.36 -10.95
N GLY A 42 26.95 12.69 -11.09
CA GLY A 42 27.78 13.46 -12.05
C GLY A 42 29.31 13.31 -11.87
N ARG A 43 29.73 12.72 -10.75
CA ARG A 43 31.12 12.34 -10.45
C ARG A 43 31.68 11.28 -11.41
N TYR A 44 30.87 10.36 -11.92
CA TYR A 44 31.33 9.37 -12.92
C TYR A 44 31.78 10.06 -14.21
N LEU A 45 30.96 10.98 -14.73
CA LEU A 45 31.27 11.74 -15.94
C LEU A 45 32.57 12.54 -15.78
N LEU A 46 32.76 13.21 -14.63
CA LEU A 46 33.98 13.96 -14.35
C LEU A 46 35.22 13.07 -14.35
N ILE A 47 35.18 11.92 -13.68
CA ILE A 47 36.30 10.97 -13.65
C ILE A 47 36.59 10.44 -15.06
N GLN A 48 35.55 10.05 -15.82
CA GLN A 48 35.68 9.55 -17.18
C GLN A 48 36.33 10.60 -18.10
N THR A 49 35.91 11.87 -18.02
CA THR A 49 36.49 12.97 -18.80
C THR A 49 37.96 13.18 -18.46
N VAL A 50 38.32 13.16 -17.17
CA VAL A 50 39.73 13.30 -16.75
C VAL A 50 40.58 12.16 -17.28
N ILE A 51 40.10 10.92 -17.22
CA ILE A 51 40.81 9.75 -17.76
C ILE A 51 41.06 9.91 -19.27
N VAL A 52 40.05 10.33 -20.03
CA VAL A 52 40.18 10.56 -21.48
C VAL A 52 41.20 11.66 -21.76
N ILE A 53 41.17 12.78 -21.04
CA ILE A 53 42.13 13.88 -21.20
C ILE A 53 43.55 13.41 -20.91
N VAL A 54 43.76 12.69 -19.81
CA VAL A 54 45.08 12.14 -19.43
C VAL A 54 45.57 11.16 -20.49
N TRP A 55 44.69 10.30 -21.00
CA TRP A 55 45.04 9.33 -22.04
C TRP A 55 45.45 10.01 -23.34
N VAL A 56 44.69 11.01 -23.80
CA VAL A 56 45.03 11.81 -24.98
C VAL A 56 46.36 12.52 -24.77
N ALA A 57 46.59 13.13 -23.59
CA ALA A 57 47.85 13.79 -23.26
C ALA A 57 49.03 12.79 -23.31
N LEU A 58 48.92 11.64 -22.64
CA LEU A 58 49.94 10.59 -22.67
C LEU A 58 50.23 10.12 -24.09
N ASN A 59 49.21 9.94 -24.92
CA ASN A 59 49.37 9.51 -26.30
C ASN A 59 50.13 10.58 -27.11
N VAL A 60 49.77 11.85 -26.99
CA VAL A 60 50.47 12.99 -27.63
C VAL A 60 51.93 13.12 -27.17
N PHE A 61 52.23 12.94 -25.88
CA PHE A 61 53.61 12.95 -25.39
C PHE A 61 54.40 11.70 -25.84
N ALA A 62 53.73 10.55 -25.95
CA ALA A 62 54.30 9.30 -26.45
C ALA A 62 54.41 9.22 -27.99
N VAL A 63 53.91 10.21 -28.74
CA VAL A 63 54.15 10.35 -30.19
C VAL A 63 55.65 10.43 -30.50
N ARG A 64 56.48 10.95 -29.59
CA ARG A 64 57.95 10.90 -29.74
C ARG A 64 58.53 9.48 -29.81
N LEU A 65 57.79 8.47 -29.33
CA LEU A 65 58.12 7.05 -29.40
C LEU A 65 57.34 6.28 -30.50
N GLN A 66 56.56 6.98 -31.35
CA GLN A 66 55.73 6.39 -32.43
C GLN A 66 54.74 5.30 -31.97
N TRP A 67 54.34 5.30 -30.70
CA TRP A 67 53.58 4.20 -30.12
C TRP A 67 52.11 4.14 -30.60
N ASP A 68 51.56 5.25 -31.13
CA ASP A 68 50.25 5.31 -31.83
C ASP A 68 50.13 6.58 -32.72
N PRO A 69 50.61 6.58 -33.98
CA PRO A 69 50.50 7.72 -34.90
C PRO A 69 49.04 8.04 -35.26
N TYR A 70 48.77 9.30 -35.64
CA TYR A 70 47.43 9.73 -36.11
C TYR A 70 46.93 8.79 -37.22
N PRO A 71 45.74 8.14 -37.11
CA PRO A 71 44.57 8.48 -36.29
C PRO A 71 44.31 7.49 -35.13
N PHE A 72 45.16 7.48 -34.09
CA PHE A 72 44.93 6.85 -32.77
C PHE A 72 44.09 5.55 -32.77
N ILE A 73 44.57 4.52 -33.46
CA ILE A 73 43.77 3.30 -33.71
C ILE A 73 43.45 2.55 -32.42
N LEU A 74 44.36 2.60 -31.43
CA LEU A 74 44.20 1.92 -30.15
C LEU A 74 43.16 2.62 -29.27
N LEU A 75 43.12 3.96 -29.30
CA LEU A 75 42.11 4.73 -28.58
C LEU A 75 40.71 4.44 -29.12
N ASN A 76 40.58 4.43 -30.45
CA ASN A 76 39.31 4.15 -31.10
C ASN A 76 38.84 2.71 -30.83
N LEU A 77 39.77 1.75 -30.88
CA LEU A 77 39.48 0.35 -30.53
C LEU A 77 39.01 0.22 -29.08
N ALA A 78 39.71 0.85 -28.13
CA ALA A 78 39.34 0.82 -26.72
C ALA A 78 37.94 1.40 -26.47
N PHE A 79 37.62 2.55 -27.06
CA PHE A 79 36.28 3.15 -26.96
C PHE A 79 35.20 2.27 -27.60
N SER A 80 35.51 1.66 -28.74
CA SER A 80 34.57 0.77 -29.43
C SER A 80 34.27 -0.47 -28.59
N THR A 81 35.29 -1.07 -27.96
CA THR A 81 35.11 -2.17 -27.02
C THR A 81 34.39 -1.73 -25.75
N GLN A 82 34.67 -0.54 -25.21
CA GLN A 82 33.97 0.02 -24.06
C GLN A 82 32.46 0.13 -24.34
N ALA A 83 32.08 0.70 -25.48
CA ALA A 83 30.68 0.82 -25.88
C ALA A 83 30.04 -0.55 -26.08
N ALA A 84 30.74 -1.48 -26.72
CA ALA A 84 30.24 -2.84 -26.98
C ALA A 84 29.97 -3.63 -25.68
N TYR A 85 30.80 -3.50 -24.65
CA TYR A 85 30.56 -4.14 -23.35
C TYR A 85 29.56 -3.38 -22.47
N ALA A 86 29.44 -2.06 -22.65
CA ALA A 86 28.47 -1.26 -21.91
C ALA A 86 27.02 -1.68 -22.23
N ALA A 87 26.70 -1.95 -23.49
CA ALA A 87 25.35 -2.33 -23.91
C ALA A 87 24.75 -3.54 -23.14
N PRO A 88 25.40 -4.72 -23.06
CA PRO A 88 24.88 -5.85 -22.29
C PRO A 88 24.84 -5.59 -20.78
N LEU A 89 25.79 -4.82 -20.23
CA LEU A 89 25.78 -4.46 -18.81
C LEU A 89 24.60 -3.54 -18.48
N ILE A 90 24.31 -2.57 -19.35
CA ILE A 90 23.15 -1.69 -19.23
C ILE A 90 21.85 -2.51 -19.34
N LEU A 91 21.75 -3.44 -20.29
CA LEU A 91 20.58 -4.32 -20.42
C LEU A 91 20.33 -5.16 -19.16
N LEU A 92 21.39 -5.70 -18.54
CA LEU A 92 21.28 -6.43 -17.28
C LEU A 92 20.82 -5.52 -16.13
N ALA A 93 21.34 -4.29 -16.07
CA ALA A 93 20.90 -3.30 -15.08
C ALA A 93 19.44 -2.90 -15.30
N GLN A 94 19.01 -2.71 -16.55
CA GLN A 94 17.65 -2.38 -16.95
C GLN A 94 16.66 -3.50 -16.59
N ASN A 95 16.93 -4.75 -16.98
CA ASN A 95 16.06 -5.88 -16.62
C ASN A 95 15.87 -6.02 -15.10
N ARG A 96 16.90 -5.71 -14.32
CA ARG A 96 16.81 -5.74 -12.86
C ARG A 96 15.96 -4.59 -12.32
N GLN A 97 16.14 -3.40 -12.88
CA GLN A 97 15.34 -2.22 -12.51
C GLN A 97 13.86 -2.45 -12.84
N GLU A 98 13.56 -2.94 -14.04
CA GLU A 98 12.21 -3.25 -14.49
C GLU A 98 11.53 -4.30 -13.61
N ASN A 99 12.25 -5.36 -13.22
CA ASN A 99 11.72 -6.36 -12.29
C ASN A 99 11.38 -5.76 -10.91
N ARG A 100 12.24 -4.88 -10.37
CA ARG A 100 11.97 -4.20 -9.10
C ARG A 100 10.78 -3.25 -9.22
N ASP A 101 10.71 -2.47 -10.29
CA ASP A 101 9.63 -1.54 -10.56
C ASP A 101 8.30 -2.29 -10.74
N ARG A 102 8.32 -3.45 -11.40
CA ARG A 102 7.15 -4.32 -11.54
C ARG A 102 6.63 -4.82 -10.19
N VAL A 103 7.52 -5.34 -9.34
CA VAL A 103 7.13 -5.80 -7.99
C VAL A 103 6.54 -4.65 -7.17
N SER A 104 7.18 -3.47 -7.20
CA SER A 104 6.66 -2.28 -6.52
C SER A 104 5.26 -1.90 -7.01
N LEU A 105 5.03 -1.92 -8.33
CA LEU A 105 3.72 -1.62 -8.93
C LEU A 105 2.66 -2.67 -8.56
N GLU A 106 3.02 -3.94 -8.49
CA GLU A 106 2.12 -5.00 -8.06
C GLU A 106 1.71 -4.83 -6.59
N GLU A 107 2.66 -4.51 -5.70
CA GLU A 107 2.38 -4.20 -4.30
C GLU A 107 1.49 -2.97 -4.14
N ASP A 108 1.79 -1.89 -4.87
CA ASP A 108 0.99 -0.65 -4.80
C ASP A 108 -0.44 -0.89 -5.28
N ARG A 109 -0.63 -1.69 -6.35
CA ARG A 109 -1.97 -2.08 -6.80
C ARG A 109 -2.71 -2.91 -5.75
N ALA A 110 -2.04 -3.85 -5.10
CA ALA A 110 -2.65 -4.66 -4.04
C ALA A 110 -3.07 -3.80 -2.84
N ARG A 111 -2.21 -2.87 -2.40
CA ARG A 111 -2.52 -1.90 -1.34
C ARG A 111 -3.68 -0.98 -1.72
N ALA A 112 -3.71 -0.48 -2.95
CA ALA A 112 -4.81 0.35 -3.44
C ALA A 112 -6.14 -0.41 -3.47
N ALA A 113 -6.13 -1.68 -3.89
CA ALA A 113 -7.31 -2.53 -3.87
C ALA A 113 -7.83 -2.78 -2.44
N GLN A 114 -6.93 -3.05 -1.48
CA GLN A 114 -7.29 -3.20 -0.06
C GLN A 114 -7.87 -1.91 0.51
N THR A 115 -7.19 -0.77 0.30
CA THR A 115 -7.65 0.54 0.79
C THR A 115 -9.03 0.89 0.23
N LYS A 116 -9.29 0.57 -1.05
CA LYS A 116 -10.60 0.76 -1.66
C LYS A 116 -11.66 -0.11 -0.98
N ALA A 117 -11.38 -1.40 -0.76
CA ALA A 117 -12.29 -2.32 -0.08
C ALA A 117 -12.61 -1.86 1.35
N ASP A 118 -11.59 -1.43 2.11
CA ASP A 118 -11.75 -0.92 3.47
C ASP A 118 -12.60 0.35 3.48
N THR A 119 -12.38 1.26 2.51
CA THR A 119 -13.19 2.47 2.38
C THR A 119 -14.64 2.15 2.04
N GLU A 120 -14.89 1.22 1.13
CA GLU A 120 -16.24 0.76 0.80
C GLU A 120 -16.93 0.09 1.98
N PHE A 121 -16.19 -0.71 2.77
CA PHE A 121 -16.69 -1.33 3.99
C PHE A 121 -17.08 -0.28 5.02
N LEU A 122 -16.18 0.67 5.33
CA LEU A 122 -16.44 1.77 6.26
C LEU A 122 -17.61 2.64 5.80
N ALA A 123 -17.75 2.89 4.49
CA ALA A 123 -18.88 3.65 3.96
C ALA A 123 -20.22 2.91 4.15
N ARG A 124 -20.26 1.59 3.97
CA ARG A 124 -21.46 0.77 4.24
C ARG A 124 -21.80 0.71 5.72
N GLU A 125 -20.80 0.50 6.57
CA GLU A 125 -20.97 0.53 8.03
C GLU A 125 -21.47 1.89 8.51
N LEU A 126 -20.91 3.00 7.99
CA LEU A 126 -21.37 4.35 8.31
C LEU A 126 -22.81 4.59 7.85
N ALA A 127 -23.19 4.09 6.67
CA ALA A 127 -24.56 4.19 6.17
C ALA A 127 -25.54 3.39 7.05
N ALA A 128 -25.18 2.16 7.43
CA ALA A 128 -25.97 1.33 8.33
C ALA A 128 -26.12 1.97 9.71
N LEU A 129 -25.01 2.46 10.29
CA LEU A 129 -25.01 3.20 11.55
C LEU A 129 -25.89 4.45 11.47
N ARG A 130 -25.81 5.21 10.37
CA ARG A 130 -26.64 6.40 10.16
C ARG A 130 -28.13 6.06 10.12
N LEU A 131 -28.52 4.95 9.49
CA LEU A 131 -29.91 4.51 9.47
C LEU A 131 -30.38 4.10 10.87
N ALA A 132 -29.60 3.29 11.59
CA ALA A 132 -29.92 2.85 12.95
C ALA A 132 -30.02 4.03 13.93
N VAL A 133 -29.09 5.00 13.88
CA VAL A 133 -29.15 6.22 14.68
C VAL A 133 -30.31 7.12 14.25
N GLY A 134 -30.58 7.21 12.95
CA GLY A 134 -31.69 7.97 12.39
C GLY A 134 -33.05 7.50 12.92
N GLU A 135 -33.26 6.19 13.05
CA GLU A 135 -34.50 5.63 13.61
C GLU A 135 -34.62 5.88 15.12
N VAL A 136 -33.56 5.66 15.90
CA VAL A 136 -33.58 5.79 17.37
C VAL A 136 -33.62 7.27 17.82
N ALA A 137 -33.06 8.19 17.05
CA ALA A 137 -33.06 9.62 17.35
C ALA A 137 -34.13 10.41 16.58
N THR A 138 -35.20 9.78 16.11
CA THR A 138 -36.26 10.51 15.41
C THR A 138 -36.92 11.49 16.39
N ARG A 139 -36.98 12.79 16.02
CA ARG A 139 -37.62 13.86 16.81
C ARG A 139 -39.01 13.47 17.32
N ASP A 140 -39.76 12.69 16.56
CA ASP A 140 -41.11 12.25 16.89
C ASP A 140 -41.16 11.11 17.92
N TYR A 141 -40.11 10.31 18.05
CA TYR A 141 -39.97 9.34 19.14
C TYR A 141 -39.61 10.07 20.43
N LEU A 142 -38.58 10.94 20.39
CA LEU A 142 -38.22 11.79 21.53
C LEU A 142 -39.38 12.69 21.99
N ARG A 143 -40.18 13.22 21.06
CA ARG A 143 -41.39 13.98 21.39
C ARG A 143 -42.46 13.12 22.02
N ARG A 144 -42.75 11.95 21.45
CA ARG A 144 -43.73 11.03 22.03
C ARG A 144 -43.34 10.61 23.43
N GLU A 145 -42.09 10.25 23.66
CA GLU A 145 -41.61 9.85 24.99
C GLU A 145 -41.68 11.02 25.99
N LEU A 146 -41.33 12.24 25.56
CA LEU A 146 -41.48 13.44 26.38
C LEU A 146 -42.94 13.77 26.69
N ASP A 147 -43.85 13.59 25.72
CA ASP A 147 -45.29 13.83 25.90
C ASP A 147 -45.90 12.78 26.83
N ASP A 148 -45.52 11.50 26.70
CA ASP A 148 -45.95 10.40 27.58
C ASP A 148 -45.51 10.66 29.03
N ILE A 149 -44.24 11.03 29.23
CA ILE A 149 -43.71 11.38 30.56
C ILE A 149 -44.47 12.59 31.13
N ARG A 150 -44.76 13.60 30.31
CA ARG A 150 -45.54 14.78 30.72
C ARG A 150 -46.96 14.38 31.14
N GLN A 151 -47.61 13.50 30.39
CA GLN A 151 -48.95 13.01 30.70
C GLN A 151 -48.96 12.23 32.01
N MET A 152 -48.01 11.31 32.22
CA MET A 152 -47.88 10.58 33.48
C MET A 152 -47.71 11.53 34.68
N LEU A 153 -46.89 12.57 34.56
CA LEU A 153 -46.73 13.57 35.62
C LEU A 153 -48.02 14.36 35.89
N THR A 154 -48.80 14.65 34.85
CA THR A 154 -50.08 15.38 34.96
C THR A 154 -51.13 14.53 35.65
N ASP A 155 -51.27 13.25 35.27
CA ASP A 155 -52.15 12.28 35.92
C ASP A 155 -51.81 12.10 37.40
N LEU A 156 -50.51 12.05 37.73
CA LEU A 156 -50.06 11.97 39.12
C LEU A 156 -50.43 13.23 39.90
N ALA A 157 -50.26 14.42 39.32
CA ALA A 157 -50.64 15.68 39.94
C ALA A 157 -52.17 15.79 40.14
N GLU A 158 -52.98 15.33 39.18
CA GLU A 158 -54.44 15.31 39.32
C GLU A 158 -54.91 14.32 40.40
N ARG A 159 -54.25 13.15 40.52
CA ARG A 159 -54.52 12.20 41.61
C ARG A 159 -54.16 12.76 42.98
N GLU A 160 -53.15 13.62 43.05
CA GLU A 160 -52.79 14.33 44.29
C GLU A 160 -53.83 15.42 44.60
N SER A 161 -54.22 16.23 43.61
CA SER A 161 -55.24 17.27 43.76
C SER A 161 -56.63 16.73 44.13
N GLY A 162 -57.07 15.63 43.51
CA GLY A 162 -58.37 15.02 43.81
C GLY A 162 -58.42 14.34 45.18
N ARG A 163 -57.26 14.08 45.79
CA ARG A 163 -57.17 13.55 47.15
C ARG A 163 -57.34 14.62 48.23
N ASP A 164 -57.08 15.88 47.91
CA ASP A 164 -57.29 17.02 48.80
C ASP A 164 -58.77 17.51 48.80
N ASP A 165 -59.53 17.24 47.73
CA ASP A 165 -60.95 17.63 47.63
C ASP A 165 -61.92 16.66 48.35
N ASP A 166 -61.48 15.45 48.69
CA ASP A 166 -62.29 14.43 49.38
C ASP A 166 -62.13 14.45 50.91
N GLU A 167 -61.58 15.53 51.47
CA GLU A 167 -61.60 15.77 52.91
C GLU A 167 -62.97 16.40 53.31
N PRO A 168 -63.85 15.68 54.04
CA PRO A 168 -65.20 16.16 54.31
C PRO A 168 -65.17 17.38 55.23
N ARG A 169 -65.56 18.56 54.71
CA ARG A 169 -65.73 19.78 55.52
C ARG A 169 -66.73 19.52 56.66
N PRO A 170 -66.42 19.85 57.92
CA PRO A 170 -67.30 19.58 59.04
C PRO A 170 -68.57 20.44 58.95
N THR A 171 -69.72 19.79 58.82
CA THR A 171 -71.02 20.46 58.76
C THR A 171 -71.38 21.05 60.13
N THR A 172 -71.50 22.37 60.21
CA THR A 172 -71.89 23.06 61.44
C THR A 172 -73.41 22.96 61.64
N PRO A 173 -73.95 22.53 62.81
CA PRO A 173 -75.38 22.37 63.00
C PRO A 173 -76.08 23.71 63.29
N LYS A 174 -77.20 23.96 62.59
CA LYS A 174 -78.06 25.15 62.74
C LYS A 174 -79.05 24.97 63.92
N PRO A 175 -79.26 25.97 64.80
CA PRO A 175 -80.05 25.79 66.00
C PRO A 175 -81.56 25.83 65.70
N ARG A 176 -82.31 24.90 66.31
CA ARG A 176 -83.78 24.86 66.28
C ARG A 176 -84.33 25.90 67.25
N THR A 177 -85.01 26.93 66.76
CA THR A 177 -85.84 27.82 67.58
C THR A 177 -87.27 27.27 67.68
N ARG A 178 -87.76 27.21 68.92
CA ARG A 178 -89.03 26.65 69.35
C ARG A 178 -89.96 27.78 69.78
N LYS A 179 -91.24 27.64 69.42
CA LYS A 179 -92.43 28.46 69.71
C LYS A 179 -92.69 29.63 68.78
#